data_AF-A0A380P0Y9-F1
#
_entry.id   AF-A0A380P0Y9-F1
#
_cell.length_a   1.000
_cell.length_b   1.000
_cell.length_c   1.000
_cell.angle_alpha   90.00
_cell.angle_beta   90.00
_cell.angle_gamma   90.00
#
_symmetry.space_group_name_H-M   'P 1'
#
loop_
_entity.id
_entity.type
_entity.pdbx_description
1 polymer ?
#
loop_
_entity_poly.entity_id
_entity_poly.type
_entity_poly.pdbx_seq_one_letter_code
_entity_poly.pdbx_strand_id
1 'polypeptide(L)'
;MTNERDFSFSNNLFVLMILIGGSRGLGAFVSLWINFLVLATVITLISFSFNPFWVLLIGGGVILTITVISTGIDEDATSLALAVSFIVMIILLALIVPIEHLALSGGFSVENSEELEGLSLGISVPFTTLGICAALLATLGAIAEAAVAIAAGLSELKADQATFDLPTLAKAGQI
;
A
#
# COMPACT_ATOMS: atom_id res chain seq x y z
N MET A 1 -21.93 20.36 19.93
CA MET A 1 -22.13 20.82 18.54
C MET A 1 -20.85 20.57 17.72
N THR A 2 -20.51 19.31 17.46
CA THR A 2 -19.32 18.92 16.67
C THR A 2 -19.60 17.83 15.64
N ASN A 3 -20.69 17.07 15.80
CA ASN A 3 -21.00 15.89 14.99
C ASN A 3 -21.42 16.20 13.52
N GLU A 4 -21.88 17.41 13.23
CA GLU A 4 -22.39 17.74 11.88
C GLU A 4 -21.30 18.19 10.91
N ARG A 5 -20.13 18.63 11.41
CA ARG A 5 -19.02 19.07 10.54
C ARG A 5 -18.24 17.88 9.98
N ASP A 6 -18.09 16.79 10.73
CA ASP A 6 -17.34 15.61 10.29
C ASP A 6 -18.10 14.83 9.19
N PHE A 7 -19.43 14.75 9.29
CA PHE A 7 -20.26 14.17 8.23
C PHE A 7 -20.24 15.02 6.95
N SER A 8 -20.13 16.35 7.09
CA SER A 8 -20.01 17.27 5.96
C SER A 8 -18.69 17.09 5.19
N PHE A 9 -17.57 16.74 5.84
CA PHE A 9 -16.30 16.51 5.17
C PHE A 9 -16.28 15.19 4.37
N SER A 10 -16.80 14.12 4.95
CA SER A 10 -16.93 12.82 4.27
C SER A 10 -17.82 12.91 3.03
N ASN A 11 -18.95 13.62 3.14
CA ASN A 11 -19.85 13.87 2.02
C ASN A 11 -19.21 14.74 0.92
N ASN A 12 -18.44 15.76 1.30
CA ASN A 12 -17.75 16.62 0.32
C ASN A 12 -16.64 15.89 -0.46
N LEU A 13 -15.84 15.03 0.20
CA LEU A 13 -14.81 14.23 -0.49
C LEU A 13 -15.42 13.29 -1.52
N PHE A 14 -16.51 12.61 -1.17
CA PHE A 14 -17.22 11.73 -2.08
C PHE A 14 -17.77 12.48 -3.30
N VAL A 15 -18.34 13.67 -3.07
CA VAL A 15 -18.82 14.54 -4.16
C VAL A 15 -17.66 15.01 -5.04
N LEU A 16 -16.54 15.46 -4.47
CA LEU A 16 -15.36 15.89 -5.25
C LEU A 16 -14.73 14.76 -6.07
N MET A 17 -14.66 13.52 -5.54
CA MET A 17 -14.12 12.38 -6.29
C MET A 17 -15.00 12.00 -7.49
N ILE A 18 -16.32 12.11 -7.36
CA ILE A 18 -17.24 11.89 -8.48
C ILE A 18 -17.14 13.03 -9.51
N LEU A 19 -17.02 14.28 -9.05
CA LEU A 19 -16.97 15.46 -9.91
C LEU A 19 -15.64 15.61 -10.67
N ILE A 20 -14.51 15.28 -10.03
CA ILE A 20 -13.16 15.44 -10.60
C ILE A 20 -12.69 14.14 -11.28
N GLY A 21 -13.02 12.97 -10.71
CA GLY A 21 -12.55 11.67 -11.20
C GLY A 21 -13.51 10.92 -12.12
N GLY A 22 -14.77 11.36 -12.25
CA GLY A 22 -15.79 10.67 -13.06
C GLY A 22 -15.96 9.20 -12.65
N SER A 23 -16.06 8.28 -13.62
CA SER A 23 -16.14 6.83 -13.36
C SER A 23 -14.87 6.23 -12.76
N ARG A 24 -13.71 6.84 -13.03
CA ARG A 24 -12.41 6.42 -12.49
C ARG A 24 -12.26 6.77 -11.01
N GLY A 25 -12.77 7.94 -10.59
CA GLY A 25 -12.78 8.38 -9.19
C GLY A 25 -13.60 7.46 -8.29
N LEU A 26 -14.74 6.97 -8.78
CA LEU A 26 -15.54 5.97 -8.05
C LEU A 26 -14.79 4.64 -7.91
N GLY A 27 -14.07 4.21 -8.96
CA GLY A 27 -13.20 3.04 -8.91
C GLY A 27 -12.12 3.13 -7.83
N ALA A 28 -11.44 4.28 -7.74
CA ALA A 28 -10.44 4.55 -6.70
C ALA A 28 -11.04 4.58 -5.28
N PHE A 29 -12.24 5.13 -5.12
CA PHE A 29 -12.94 5.11 -3.83
C PHE A 29 -13.34 3.70 -3.39
N VAL A 30 -13.83 2.89 -4.32
CA VAL A 30 -14.16 1.48 -4.04
C VAL A 30 -12.91 0.67 -3.73
N SER A 31 -11.81 0.88 -4.46
CA SER A 31 -10.55 0.17 -4.20
C SER A 31 -9.96 0.52 -2.84
N LEU A 32 -10.13 1.76 -2.36
CA LEU A 32 -9.76 2.16 -1.00
C LEU A 32 -10.49 1.30 0.05
N TRP A 33 -11.81 1.12 -0.08
CA TRP A 33 -12.58 0.28 0.83
C TRP A 33 -12.19 -1.21 0.74
N ILE A 34 -11.92 -1.71 -0.47
CA ILE A 34 -11.45 -3.09 -0.65
C ILE A 34 -10.07 -3.26 -0.02
N ASN A 35 -9.12 -2.34 -0.25
CA ASN A 35 -7.81 -2.36 0.36
C ASN A 35 -7.90 -2.33 1.89
N PHE A 36 -8.80 -1.52 2.45
CA PHE A 36 -9.06 -1.49 3.89
C PHE A 36 -9.56 -2.85 4.41
N LEU A 37 -10.48 -3.52 3.70
CA LEU A 37 -10.96 -4.86 4.07
C LEU A 37 -9.86 -5.91 3.98
N VAL A 38 -9.02 -5.86 2.95
CA VAL A 38 -7.86 -6.77 2.81
C VAL A 38 -6.88 -6.53 3.95
N LEU A 39 -6.60 -5.27 4.29
CA LEU A 39 -5.74 -4.90 5.41
C LEU A 39 -6.29 -5.41 6.76
N ALA A 40 -7.58 -5.22 7.01
CA ALA A 40 -8.25 -5.75 8.20
C ALA A 40 -8.17 -7.28 8.27
N THR A 41 -8.28 -7.96 7.13
CA THR A 41 -8.13 -9.41 7.01
C THR A 41 -6.68 -9.84 7.31
N VAL A 42 -5.69 -9.12 6.79
CA VAL A 42 -4.25 -9.35 7.07
C VAL A 42 -3.97 -9.23 8.57
N ILE A 43 -4.44 -8.16 9.22
CA ILE A 43 -4.27 -7.96 10.67
C ILE A 43 -4.94 -9.09 11.47
N THR A 44 -6.14 -9.51 11.06
CA THR A 44 -6.87 -10.62 11.71
C THR A 44 -6.14 -11.96 11.56
N LEU A 45 -5.62 -12.26 10.37
CA LEU A 45 -4.81 -13.47 10.10
C LEU A 45 -3.55 -13.50 10.96
N ILE A 46 -2.87 -12.36 11.09
CA ILE A 46 -1.69 -12.25 11.95
C ILE A 46 -2.07 -12.47 13.43
N SER A 47 -3.23 -11.96 13.87
CA SER A 47 -3.75 -12.18 15.23
C SER A 47 -4.03 -13.65 15.51
N PHE A 48 -4.39 -14.45 14.50
CA PHE A 48 -4.50 -15.91 14.61
C PHE A 48 -3.16 -16.66 14.61
N SER A 49 -2.03 -15.96 14.82
CA SER A 49 -0.70 -16.56 14.93
C SER A 49 -0.19 -17.23 13.65
N PHE A 50 -0.73 -16.85 12.48
CA PHE A 50 -0.14 -17.25 11.20
C PHE A 50 1.22 -16.59 11.01
N ASN A 51 2.12 -17.25 10.28
CA ASN A 51 3.44 -16.71 9.98
C ASN A 51 3.31 -15.37 9.24
N PRO A 52 3.74 -14.24 9.83
CA PRO A 52 3.55 -12.91 9.26
C PRO A 52 4.13 -12.79 7.85
N PHE A 53 5.26 -13.46 7.58
CA PHE A 53 5.93 -13.41 6.28
C PHE A 53 4.99 -13.81 5.13
N TRP A 54 4.30 -14.94 5.27
CA TRP A 54 3.40 -15.45 4.22
C TRP A 54 2.13 -14.62 4.10
N VAL A 55 1.59 -14.16 5.24
CA VAL A 55 0.39 -13.32 5.25
C VAL A 55 0.66 -11.99 4.56
N LEU A 56 1.84 -11.41 4.75
CA LEU A 56 2.24 -10.15 4.13
C LEU A 56 2.61 -10.30 2.66
N LEU A 57 3.28 -11.39 2.28
CA LEU A 57 3.61 -11.65 0.88
C LEU A 57 2.33 -11.75 0.03
N ILE A 58 1.35 -12.52 0.50
CA ILE A 58 0.08 -12.71 -0.20
C ILE A 58 -0.82 -11.49 -0.04
N GLY A 59 -1.02 -11.01 1.18
CA GLY A 59 -1.88 -9.87 1.48
C GLY A 59 -1.39 -8.58 0.83
N GLY A 60 -0.09 -8.30 0.92
CA GLY A 60 0.56 -7.19 0.24
C GLY A 60 0.47 -7.31 -1.28
N GLY A 61 0.69 -8.51 -1.84
CA GLY A 61 0.50 -8.76 -3.26
C GLY A 61 -0.93 -8.48 -3.75
N VAL A 62 -1.93 -8.85 -2.94
CA VAL A 62 -3.35 -8.57 -3.24
C VAL A 62 -3.64 -7.07 -3.17
N ILE A 63 -3.18 -6.38 -2.11
CA ILE A 63 -3.31 -4.92 -1.98
C ILE A 63 -2.68 -4.21 -3.17
N LEU A 64 -1.46 -4.59 -3.55
CA LEU A 64 -0.75 -4.05 -4.71
C LEU A 64 -1.54 -4.25 -6.01
N THR A 65 -2.04 -5.47 -6.23
CA THR A 65 -2.81 -5.81 -7.43
C THR A 65 -4.07 -4.94 -7.54
N ILE A 66 -4.85 -4.84 -6.46
CA ILE A 66 -6.07 -4.02 -6.42
C ILE A 66 -5.73 -2.55 -6.66
N THR A 67 -4.68 -2.06 -6.00
CA THR A 67 -4.24 -0.67 -6.04
C THR A 67 -3.81 -0.26 -7.46
N VAL A 68 -2.96 -1.06 -8.11
CA VAL A 68 -2.44 -0.75 -9.45
C VAL A 68 -3.54 -0.86 -10.51
N ILE A 69 -4.40 -1.89 -10.44
CA ILE A 69 -5.54 -2.03 -11.36
C ILE A 69 -6.50 -0.85 -11.20
N SER A 70 -6.71 -0.37 -9.98
CA SER A 70 -7.59 0.76 -9.70
C SER A 70 -7.09 2.08 -10.29
N THR A 71 -5.81 2.20 -10.67
CA THR A 71 -5.28 3.39 -11.36
C THR A 71 -5.89 3.53 -12.75
N GLY A 72 -6.41 2.46 -13.34
CA GLY A 72 -7.14 2.50 -14.61
C GLY A 72 -6.27 2.87 -15.82
N ILE A 73 -5.00 2.48 -15.77
CA ILE A 73 -4.03 2.66 -16.86
C ILE A 73 -4.10 1.49 -17.84
N ASP A 74 -3.43 1.63 -18.97
CA ASP A 74 -3.41 0.62 -20.04
C ASP A 74 -2.97 -0.77 -19.53
N GLU A 75 -3.51 -1.86 -20.07
CA GLU A 75 -3.26 -3.22 -19.56
C GLU A 75 -1.77 -3.61 -19.57
N ASP A 76 -1.05 -3.24 -20.64
CA ASP A 76 0.39 -3.48 -20.75
C ASP A 76 1.18 -2.72 -19.67
N ALA A 77 0.81 -1.46 -19.42
CA ALA A 77 1.45 -0.63 -18.40
C ALA A 77 1.13 -1.13 -16.99
N THR A 78 -0.11 -1.57 -16.76
CA THR A 78 -0.56 -2.17 -15.51
C THR A 78 0.26 -3.42 -15.19
N SER A 79 0.44 -4.33 -16.15
CA SER A 79 1.20 -5.56 -15.94
C SER A 79 2.69 -5.29 -15.65
N LEU A 80 3.29 -4.32 -16.34
CA LEU A 80 4.68 -3.92 -16.11
C LEU A 80 4.84 -3.26 -14.73
N ALA A 81 3.98 -2.31 -14.37
CA ALA A 81 4.00 -1.64 -13.07
C ALA A 81 3.81 -2.63 -11.93
N LEU A 82 2.91 -3.60 -12.11
CA LEU A 82 2.66 -4.66 -11.15
C LEU A 82 3.89 -5.56 -10.99
N ALA A 83 4.51 -6.01 -12.09
CA ALA A 83 5.74 -6.80 -12.04
C ALA A 83 6.88 -6.08 -11.31
N VAL A 84 7.11 -4.80 -11.61
CA VAL A 84 8.13 -3.97 -10.93
C VAL A 84 7.80 -3.82 -9.43
N SER A 85 6.54 -3.55 -9.09
CA SER A 85 6.09 -3.38 -7.71
C SER A 85 6.25 -4.66 -6.88
N PHE A 86 5.99 -5.84 -7.47
CA PHE A 86 6.24 -7.12 -6.81
C PHE A 86 7.74 -7.36 -6.53
N ILE A 87 8.62 -6.99 -7.47
CA ILE A 87 10.07 -7.09 -7.25
C ILE A 87 10.50 -6.18 -6.10
N VAL A 88 10.05 -4.93 -6.08
CA VAL A 88 10.36 -3.96 -5.01
C VAL A 88 9.82 -4.46 -3.65
N MET A 89 8.61 -5.00 -3.61
CA MET A 89 8.02 -5.58 -2.40
C MET A 89 8.88 -6.71 -1.85
N ILE A 90 9.35 -7.64 -2.71
CA ILE A 90 10.21 -8.76 -2.29
C ILE A 90 11.54 -8.25 -1.73
N ILE A 91 12.16 -7.26 -2.40
CA ILE A 91 13.42 -6.66 -1.95
C ILE A 91 13.24 -5.98 -0.58
N LEU A 92 12.16 -5.22 -0.40
CA LEU A 92 11.87 -4.56 0.87
C LEU A 92 11.56 -5.56 1.99
N LEU A 93 10.77 -6.59 1.73
CA LEU A 93 10.52 -7.66 2.71
C LEU A 93 11.83 -8.38 3.10
N ALA A 94 12.70 -8.67 2.13
CA ALA A 94 14.00 -9.28 2.38
C ALA A 94 14.95 -8.36 3.18
N LEU A 95 14.78 -7.05 3.09
CA LEU A 95 15.55 -6.07 3.86
C LEU A 95 14.99 -5.87 5.27
N ILE A 96 13.66 -5.83 5.42
CA ILE A 96 12.99 -5.56 6.70
C ILE A 96 13.19 -6.73 7.68
N VAL A 97 13.05 -7.98 7.23
CA VAL A 97 13.18 -9.17 8.11
C VAL A 97 14.50 -9.20 8.91
N PRO A 98 15.71 -9.06 8.30
CA PRO A 98 16.95 -9.06 9.06
C PRO A 98 17.12 -7.81 9.92
N ILE A 99 16.66 -6.63 9.47
CA ILE A 99 16.79 -5.38 10.23
C ILE A 99 15.92 -5.43 11.49
N GLU A 100 14.69 -5.94 11.39
CA GLU A 100 13.80 -6.14 12.54
C GLU A 100 14.44 -7.10 13.56
N HIS A 101 15.01 -8.23 13.11
CA HIS A 101 15.72 -9.15 14.01
C HIS A 101 16.88 -8.49 14.77
N LEU A 102 17.58 -7.55 14.14
CA LEU A 102 18.64 -6.79 14.80
C LEU A 102 18.08 -5.70 15.73
N ALA A 103 17.00 -5.03 15.35
CA ALA A 103 16.32 -4.02 16.17
C ALA A 103 15.70 -4.61 17.45
N LEU A 104 15.22 -5.86 17.39
CA LEU A 104 14.68 -6.61 18.51
C LEU A 104 15.71 -6.92 19.61
N SER A 105 17.02 -6.86 19.29
CA SER A 105 18.09 -7.05 20.28
C SER A 105 18.37 -5.83 21.16
N GLY A 106 17.80 -4.65 20.83
CA GLY A 106 18.02 -3.41 21.57
C GLY A 106 16.79 -2.79 22.24
N GLY A 107 15.63 -3.47 22.21
CA GLY A 107 14.33 -2.79 22.33
C GLY A 107 13.79 -2.47 23.73
N PHE A 108 14.19 -3.18 24.80
CA PHE A 108 13.61 -2.96 26.13
C PHE A 108 14.66 -3.09 27.24
N SER A 109 14.88 -2.00 27.98
CA SER A 109 15.50 -2.09 29.31
C SER A 109 14.56 -2.86 30.24
N VAL A 110 15.11 -3.61 31.20
CA VAL A 110 14.37 -4.45 32.16
C VAL A 110 13.24 -3.67 32.86
N GLU A 111 13.40 -2.36 33.01
CA GLU A 111 12.45 -1.43 33.63
C GLU A 111 11.17 -1.20 32.81
N ASN A 112 11.26 -1.15 31.48
CA ASN A 112 10.08 -0.99 30.61
C ASN A 112 9.29 -2.30 30.48
N SER A 113 9.95 -3.45 30.65
CA SER A 113 9.31 -4.76 30.64
C SER A 113 8.36 -4.98 31.83
N GLU A 114 8.65 -4.34 32.97
CA GLU A 114 7.83 -4.41 34.20
C GLU A 114 6.54 -3.56 34.08
N GLU A 115 6.58 -2.44 33.38
CA GLU A 115 5.38 -1.63 33.05
C GLU A 115 4.46 -2.32 32.02
N LEU A 116 5.02 -3.09 31.09
CA LEU A 116 4.24 -3.88 30.12
C LEU A 116 3.59 -5.13 30.72
N GLU A 117 4.10 -5.65 31.85
CA GLU A 117 3.47 -6.75 32.60
C GLU A 117 2.09 -6.37 33.18
N GLY A 118 1.86 -5.07 33.46
CA GLY A 118 0.59 -4.52 33.93
C GLY A 118 -0.46 -4.26 32.83
N LEU A 119 -0.04 -4.19 31.57
CA LEU A 119 -0.91 -4.07 30.40
C LEU A 119 -1.44 -5.46 30.01
N SER A 120 -2.43 -5.91 30.77
CA SER A 120 -3.30 -7.09 30.58
C SER A 120 -2.90 -8.07 29.46
N LEU A 121 -2.52 -9.26 29.90
CA LEU A 121 -2.44 -10.55 29.20
C LEU A 121 -3.74 -10.99 28.48
N GLY A 122 -4.68 -10.09 28.19
CA GLY A 122 -5.91 -10.38 27.44
C GLY A 122 -5.68 -10.70 25.96
N ILE A 123 -4.50 -10.38 25.45
CA ILE A 123 -4.00 -10.81 24.14
C ILE A 123 -2.89 -11.83 24.36
N SER A 124 -3.10 -13.06 23.89
CA SER A 124 -2.17 -14.18 24.05
C SER A 124 -0.99 -14.11 23.05
N VAL A 125 -0.61 -12.91 22.62
CA VAL A 125 0.43 -12.64 21.60
C VAL A 125 1.50 -11.75 22.22
N PRO A 126 2.80 -12.11 22.16
CA PRO A 126 3.86 -11.32 22.79
C PRO A 126 3.97 -9.93 22.13
N PHE A 127 4.27 -8.89 22.93
CA PHE A 127 4.44 -7.51 22.45
C PHE A 127 5.49 -7.37 21.35
N THR A 128 6.53 -8.19 21.39
CA THR A 128 7.52 -8.34 20.32
C THR A 128 6.86 -8.66 18.98
N THR A 129 5.91 -9.60 18.95
CA THR A 129 5.15 -9.92 17.75
C THR A 129 4.28 -8.75 17.33
N LEU A 130 3.60 -8.06 18.25
CA LEU A 130 2.80 -6.87 17.91
C LEU A 130 3.64 -5.75 17.28
N GLY A 131 4.86 -5.52 17.78
CA GLY A 131 5.80 -4.56 17.21
C GLY A 131 6.21 -4.91 15.78
N ILE A 132 6.57 -6.17 15.55
CA ILE A 132 6.88 -6.70 14.21
C ILE A 132 5.68 -6.52 13.28
N CYS A 133 4.46 -6.80 13.76
CA CYS A 133 3.26 -6.67 12.96
C CYS A 133 2.96 -5.21 12.59
N ALA A 134 3.16 -4.28 13.52
CA ALA A 134 2.97 -2.85 13.28
C ALA A 134 4.00 -2.30 12.26
N ALA A 135 5.28 -2.67 12.40
CA ALA A 135 6.33 -2.28 11.47
C ALA A 135 6.07 -2.83 10.05
N LEU A 136 5.67 -4.10 9.96
CA LEU A 136 5.35 -4.74 8.69
C LEU A 136 4.08 -4.17 8.04
N LEU A 137 3.07 -3.80 8.83
CA LEU A 137 1.86 -3.13 8.32
C LEU A 137 2.18 -1.73 7.78
N ALA A 138 3.03 -0.97 8.48
CA ALA A 138 3.46 0.35 8.04
C ALA A 138 4.21 0.28 6.70
N THR A 139 5.08 -0.71 6.53
CA THR A 139 5.83 -0.91 5.28
C THR A 139 4.94 -1.35 4.12
N LEU A 140 3.89 -2.15 4.35
CA LEU A 140 2.89 -2.46 3.32
C LEU A 140 2.18 -1.22 2.79
N GLY A 141 1.82 -0.27 3.67
CA GLY A 141 1.22 1.01 3.27
C GLY A 141 2.16 1.80 2.35
N ALA A 142 3.43 1.93 2.76
CA ALA A 142 4.45 2.62 1.96
C ALA A 142 4.72 1.93 0.61
N ILE A 143 4.68 0.59 0.56
CA ILE A 143 4.82 -0.19 -0.67
C ILE A 143 3.64 0.07 -1.62
N ALA A 144 2.41 0.15 -1.11
CA ALA A 144 1.23 0.46 -1.91
C ALA A 144 1.32 1.88 -2.50
N GLU A 145 1.72 2.87 -1.72
CA GLU A 145 1.92 4.26 -2.19
C GLU A 145 3.01 4.35 -3.26
N ALA A 146 4.14 3.65 -3.06
CA ALA A 146 5.21 3.57 -4.05
C ALA A 146 4.74 2.93 -5.36
N ALA A 147 3.95 1.86 -5.30
CA ALA A 147 3.39 1.21 -6.48
C ALA A 147 2.42 2.11 -7.25
N VAL A 148 1.58 2.89 -6.56
CA VAL A 148 0.72 3.90 -7.21
C VAL A 148 1.55 4.94 -7.94
N ALA A 149 2.61 5.46 -7.31
CA ALA A 149 3.48 6.45 -7.92
C ALA A 149 4.18 5.91 -9.18
N ILE A 150 4.65 4.66 -9.15
CA ILE A 150 5.25 3.98 -10.30
C ILE A 150 4.23 3.78 -11.41
N ALA A 151 3.02 3.30 -11.09
CA ALA A 151 1.95 3.08 -12.06
C ALA A 151 1.53 4.39 -12.75
N ALA A 152 1.39 5.48 -11.97
CA ALA A 152 1.10 6.81 -12.49
C ALA A 152 2.22 7.31 -13.41
N GLY A 153 3.48 7.25 -12.96
CA GLY A 153 4.63 7.66 -13.76
C GLY A 153 4.76 6.87 -15.09
N LEU A 154 4.53 5.56 -15.07
CA LEU A 154 4.53 4.76 -16.28
C LEU A 154 3.41 5.14 -17.26
N SER A 155 2.24 5.53 -16.75
CA SER A 155 1.13 5.98 -17.58
C SER A 155 1.41 7.31 -18.27
N GLU A 156 2.09 8.24 -17.58
CA GLU A 156 2.51 9.52 -18.15
C GLU A 156 3.58 9.30 -19.23
N LEU A 157 4.58 8.46 -18.97
CA LEU A 157 5.62 8.14 -19.95
C LEU A 157 5.07 7.48 -21.22
N LYS A 158 4.08 6.59 -21.11
CA LYS A 158 3.43 5.97 -22.27
C LYS A 158 2.63 7.00 -23.08
N ALA A 159 1.93 7.91 -22.41
CA ALA A 159 1.19 8.99 -23.08
C ALA A 159 2.13 9.98 -23.82
N ASP A 160 3.30 10.25 -23.24
CA ASP A 160 4.33 11.09 -23.86
C ASP A 160 4.99 10.38 -25.06
N GLN A 161 5.35 9.09 -24.95
CA GLN A 161 5.89 8.30 -26.06
C GLN A 161 4.92 8.12 -27.24
N ALA A 162 3.60 8.01 -26.98
CA ALA A 162 2.59 7.97 -28.04
C ALA A 162 2.53 9.29 -28.85
N THR A 163 3.03 10.39 -28.31
CA THR A 163 3.13 11.68 -29.01
C THR A 163 4.39 11.76 -29.90
N PHE A 164 5.44 11.00 -29.59
CA PHE A 164 6.69 10.92 -30.36
C PHE A 164 6.66 9.83 -31.45
N ASP A 165 5.54 9.67 -32.15
CA ASP A 165 5.52 8.76 -33.30
C ASP A 165 6.50 9.28 -34.37
N LEU A 166 7.51 8.46 -34.65
CA LEU A 166 8.65 8.70 -35.56
C LEU A 166 8.30 9.33 -36.92
N PRO A 167 7.14 9.06 -37.59
CA PRO A 167 6.77 9.76 -38.81
C PRO A 167 6.58 11.27 -38.66
N THR A 168 6.25 11.78 -37.46
CA THR A 168 6.06 13.23 -37.22
C THR A 168 7.41 13.95 -37.07
N LEU A 169 8.39 13.29 -36.44
CA LEU A 169 9.76 13.79 -36.31
C LEU A 169 10.51 13.76 -37.66
N ALA A 170 10.28 12.75 -38.50
CA ALA A 170 10.82 12.70 -39.86
C ALA A 170 10.30 13.82 -40.77
N LYS A 171 9.09 14.34 -40.50
CA LYS A 171 8.49 15.47 -41.23
C LYS A 171 8.90 16.83 -40.66
N ALA A 172 9.13 16.91 -39.34
CA ALA A 172 9.59 18.12 -38.67
C ALA A 172 11.10 18.39 -38.85
N GLY A 173 11.89 17.35 -39.16
CA GLY A 173 13.32 17.44 -39.50
C GLY A 173 13.62 17.68 -40.98
N GLN A 174 12.61 17.90 -41.83
CA GLN A 174 12.78 18.32 -43.24
C GLN A 174 12.65 19.84 -43.39
N ILE A 175 13.45 20.59 -42.63
CA ILE A 175 13.81 21.98 -42.97
C ILE A 175 15.22 22.04 -43.51
#